data_AF-A0A2T5C0D2-F1
#
_entry.id   AF-A0A2T5C0D2-F1
#
_cell.length_a   1.000
_cell.length_b   1.000
_cell.length_c   1.000
_cell.angle_alpha   90.00
_cell.angle_beta   90.00
_cell.angle_gamma   90.00
#
_symmetry.space_group_name_H-M   'P 1'
#
loop_
_entity.id
_entity.type
_entity.pdbx_description
1 polymer ?
#
loop_
_entity_poly.entity_id
_entity_poly.type
_entity_poly.pdbx_seq_one_letter_code
_entity_poly.pdbx_strand_id
1 'polypeptide(L)'
;MRNLISKLAFFGIALMVSMVVLQSFTAPPDKYKYGNRSAVTLTSADTVAVSPNNLTLTYATVAMDADIVFNVDVSNSPPGDRIILDLTADGTDRTATFGTNITGLAETISANKNELLEFIYNGTVFKEVAEMAVD
;
A
#
# COMPACT_ATOMS: atom_id res chain seq x y z
N MET A 1 -17.84 6.61 -59.93
CA MET A 1 -18.35 6.55 -58.55
C MET A 1 -17.61 5.40 -57.86
N ARG A 2 -16.47 5.68 -57.22
CA ARG A 2 -16.28 5.73 -55.75
C ARG A 2 -16.84 4.51 -55.02
N ASN A 3 -15.96 3.72 -54.42
CA ASN A 3 -16.06 3.32 -53.00
C ASN A 3 -14.74 2.65 -52.55
N LEU A 4 -13.85 3.48 -51.97
CA LEU A 4 -12.76 3.02 -51.13
C LEU A 4 -13.34 2.63 -49.76
N ILE A 5 -13.32 1.34 -49.42
CA ILE A 5 -13.66 0.87 -48.08
C ILE A 5 -12.35 0.77 -47.29
N SER A 6 -12.11 1.77 -46.44
CA SER A 6 -10.98 1.83 -45.52
C SER A 6 -11.11 0.75 -44.44
N LYS A 7 -10.15 -0.17 -44.38
CA LYS A 7 -10.00 -1.13 -43.28
C LYS A 7 -9.52 -0.39 -42.03
N LEU A 8 -10.44 -0.16 -41.10
CA LEU A 8 -10.17 0.39 -39.78
C LEU A 8 -9.57 -0.72 -38.91
N ALA A 9 -8.27 -0.64 -38.63
CA ALA A 9 -7.59 -1.57 -37.73
C ALA A 9 -7.91 -1.19 -36.28
N PHE A 10 -8.74 -2.00 -35.62
CA PHE A 10 -8.95 -1.93 -34.17
C PHE A 10 -7.73 -2.53 -33.47
N PHE A 11 -6.85 -1.67 -32.95
CA PHE A 11 -5.85 -2.05 -31.95
C PHE A 11 -6.57 -2.23 -30.61
N GLY A 12 -6.87 -3.48 -30.25
CA GLY A 12 -7.37 -3.83 -28.93
C GLY A 12 -6.26 -3.67 -27.91
N ILE A 13 -6.34 -2.63 -27.09
CA ILE A 13 -5.54 -2.51 -25.86
C ILE A 13 -6.12 -3.54 -24.88
N ALA A 14 -5.37 -4.61 -24.63
CA ALA A 14 -5.68 -5.58 -23.58
C ALA A 14 -5.42 -4.91 -22.23
N LEU A 15 -6.49 -4.42 -21.60
CA LEU A 15 -6.46 -3.94 -20.22
C LEU A 15 -6.36 -5.16 -19.30
N MET A 16 -5.15 -5.55 -18.90
CA MET A 16 -4.95 -6.54 -17.85
C MET A 16 -5.31 -5.89 -16.51
N VAL A 17 -6.53 -6.14 -16.04
CA VAL A 17 -6.95 -5.79 -14.68
C VAL A 17 -6.33 -6.83 -13.75
N SER A 18 -5.18 -6.50 -13.15
CA SER A 18 -4.59 -7.30 -12.08
C SER A 18 -5.53 -7.25 -10.88
N MET A 19 -6.16 -8.39 -10.58
CA MET A 19 -7.06 -8.54 -9.43
C MET A 19 -6.20 -8.68 -8.17
N VAL A 20 -5.99 -7.57 -7.47
CA VAL A 20 -5.39 -7.57 -6.13
C VAL A 20 -6.36 -8.29 -5.18
N VAL A 21 -6.00 -9.50 -4.77
CA VAL A 21 -6.75 -10.25 -3.77
C VAL A 21 -6.26 -9.81 -2.39
N LEU A 22 -7.01 -8.90 -1.74
CA LEU A 22 -6.81 -8.60 -0.32
C LEU A 22 -7.30 -9.80 0.51
N GLN A 23 -6.38 -10.65 0.95
CA GLN A 23 -6.69 -11.69 1.93
C GLN A 23 -6.65 -11.07 3.33
N SER A 24 -7.82 -10.91 3.98
CA SER A 24 -7.88 -10.41 5.35
C SER A 24 -7.47 -11.52 6.32
N PHE A 25 -6.36 -11.33 7.05
CA PHE A 25 -5.99 -12.19 8.17
C PHE A 25 -6.55 -11.60 9.47
N THR A 26 -7.19 -12.43 10.29
CA THR A 26 -7.59 -12.02 11.64
C THR A 26 -6.38 -12.18 12.56
N ALA A 27 -5.74 -11.06 12.89
CA ALA A 27 -4.60 -11.08 13.81
C ALA A 27 -5.00 -11.72 15.15
N PRO A 28 -4.11 -12.51 15.79
CA PRO A 28 -4.39 -13.04 17.12
C PRO A 28 -4.67 -11.87 18.09
N PRO A 29 -5.65 -12.03 19.01
CA PRO A 29 -6.06 -10.96 19.90
C PRO A 29 -4.86 -10.47 20.74
N ASP A 30 -4.65 -9.16 20.76
CA ASP A 30 -3.55 -8.56 21.52
C ASP A 30 -3.67 -8.94 23.00
N LYS A 31 -2.60 -9.53 23.54
CA LYS A 31 -2.47 -9.92 24.95
C LYS A 31 -2.77 -8.76 25.92
N TYR A 32 -2.63 -7.51 25.45
CA TYR A 32 -2.72 -6.30 26.27
C TYR A 32 -3.82 -5.31 25.86
N LYS A 33 -4.80 -5.72 25.04
CA LYS A 33 -5.99 -4.91 24.68
C LYS A 33 -5.68 -3.47 24.24
N TYR A 34 -4.81 -3.30 23.23
CA TYR A 34 -4.54 -1.98 22.64
C TYR A 34 -5.52 -1.57 21.51
N GLY A 35 -6.69 -2.22 21.45
CA GLY A 35 -7.70 -2.02 20.41
C GLY A 35 -7.76 -3.18 19.42
N ASN A 36 -8.58 -3.02 18.38
CA ASN A 36 -8.64 -4.01 17.30
C ASN A 36 -7.47 -3.77 16.35
N ARG A 37 -6.65 -4.80 16.15
CA ARG A 37 -5.57 -4.82 15.16
C ARG A 37 -5.99 -5.69 13.98
N SER A 38 -5.78 -5.19 12.77
CA SER A 38 -5.81 -6.02 11.56
C SER A 38 -4.41 -6.15 11.02
N ALA A 39 -4.01 -7.37 10.68
CA ALA A 39 -2.80 -7.61 9.93
C ALA A 39 -3.18 -7.90 8.48
N VAL A 40 -2.51 -7.23 7.55
CA VAL A 40 -2.74 -7.39 6.11
C VAL A 40 -1.41 -7.71 5.46
N THR A 41 -1.37 -8.80 4.70
CA THR A 41 -0.23 -9.10 3.83
C THR A 41 -0.55 -8.56 2.45
N LEU A 42 0.30 -7.67 1.95
CA LEU A 42 0.15 -7.07 0.63
C LEU A 42 1.14 -7.77 -0.30
N THR A 43 0.62 -8.30 -1.41
CA THR A 43 1.47 -8.77 -2.51
C THR A 43 1.98 -7.55 -3.26
N SER A 44 3.23 -7.63 -3.70
CA SER A 44 3.83 -6.64 -4.57
C SER A 44 2.98 -6.42 -5.82
N ALA A 45 2.69 -5.15 -6.08
CA ALA A 45 2.03 -4.64 -7.26
C ALA A 45 2.49 -3.18 -7.41
N ASP A 46 2.44 -2.64 -8.63
CA ASP A 46 2.78 -1.24 -8.90
C ASP A 46 1.97 -0.27 -8.02
N THR A 47 0.79 -0.70 -7.57
CA THR A 47 -0.07 0.05 -6.66
C THR A 47 -0.69 -0.85 -5.60
N VAL A 48 -0.49 -0.48 -4.34
CA VAL A 48 -1.01 -1.21 -3.18
C VAL A 48 -1.95 -0.30 -2.39
N ALA A 49 -3.18 -0.77 -2.12
CA ALA A 49 -4.17 -0.03 -1.35
C ALA A 49 -4.30 -0.60 0.08
N VAL A 50 -4.16 0.25 1.09
CA VAL A 50 -4.44 -0.08 2.49
C VAL A 50 -5.75 0.57 2.89
N SER A 51 -6.69 -0.20 3.45
CA SER A 51 -7.96 0.31 3.99
C SER A 51 -8.04 0.03 5.49
N PRO A 52 -7.68 1.02 6.34
CA PRO A 52 -7.85 0.94 7.78
C PRO A 52 -9.36 0.99 8.08
N ASN A 53 -9.97 -0.19 8.28
CA ASN A 53 -11.40 -0.35 8.47
C ASN A 53 -11.89 0.14 9.85
N ASN A 54 -11.67 1.42 10.18
CA ASN A 54 -11.99 2.02 11.50
C ASN A 54 -11.34 1.26 12.66
N LEU A 55 -10.10 0.83 12.44
CA LEU A 55 -9.29 0.14 13.45
C LEU A 55 -8.44 1.17 14.20
N THR A 56 -7.96 0.81 15.38
CA THR A 56 -7.01 1.68 16.09
C THR A 56 -5.60 1.54 15.52
N LEU A 57 -5.32 0.39 14.89
CA LEU A 57 -4.02 0.06 14.31
C LEU A 57 -4.14 -0.98 13.19
N THR A 58 -3.65 -0.64 12.01
CA THR A 58 -3.45 -1.56 10.89
C THR A 58 -1.98 -1.88 10.75
N TYR A 59 -1.62 -3.15 10.74
CA TYR A 59 -0.25 -3.60 10.51
C TYR A 59 -0.17 -4.26 9.14
N ALA A 60 0.51 -3.64 8.20
CA ALA A 60 0.63 -4.10 6.83
C ALA A 60 2.06 -4.55 6.55
N THR A 61 2.24 -5.81 6.19
CA THR A 61 3.53 -6.35 5.78
C THR A 61 3.56 -6.47 4.26
N VAL A 62 4.65 -6.01 3.65
CA VAL A 62 4.84 -5.96 2.21
C VAL A 62 6.18 -6.59 1.85
N ALA A 63 6.13 -7.65 1.05
CA ALA A 63 7.32 -8.22 0.42
C ALA A 63 7.47 -7.58 -0.97
N MET A 64 8.52 -6.80 -1.15
CA MET A 64 8.81 -6.03 -2.37
C MET A 64 9.68 -6.86 -3.33
N ASP A 65 9.11 -7.20 -4.49
CA ASP A 65 9.82 -7.75 -5.65
C ASP A 65 9.78 -6.81 -6.88
N ALA A 66 9.28 -5.59 -6.67
CA ALA A 66 9.12 -4.51 -7.62
C ALA A 66 9.13 -3.15 -6.87
N ASP A 67 9.26 -2.05 -7.61
CA ASP A 67 8.97 -0.73 -7.06
C ASP A 67 7.46 -0.60 -6.79
N ILE A 68 7.07 0.05 -5.70
CA ILE A 68 5.67 0.07 -5.23
C ILE A 68 5.22 1.50 -4.94
N VAL A 69 3.98 1.82 -5.34
CA VAL A 69 3.26 3.02 -4.90
C VAL A 69 2.21 2.65 -3.86
N PHE A 70 2.29 3.24 -2.67
CA PHE A 70 1.31 3.06 -1.60
C PHE A 70 0.18 4.09 -1.68
N ASN A 71 -1.05 3.60 -1.73
CA ASN A 71 -2.25 4.41 -1.59
C ASN A 71 -3.02 3.98 -0.34
N VAL A 72 -3.67 4.94 0.32
CA VAL A 72 -4.51 4.64 1.48
C VAL A 72 -5.95 5.10 1.23
N ASP A 73 -6.90 4.23 1.54
CA ASP A 73 -8.31 4.59 1.60
C ASP A 73 -8.63 5.14 3.00
N VAL A 74 -8.98 6.41 3.06
CA VAL A 74 -9.28 7.13 4.30
C VAL A 74 -10.79 7.24 4.58
N SER A 75 -11.64 6.66 3.73
CA SER A 75 -13.10 6.83 3.79
C SER A 75 -13.71 6.45 5.15
N ASN A 76 -13.07 5.54 5.89
CA ASN A 76 -13.52 5.05 7.19
C ASN A 76 -12.50 5.29 8.32
N SER A 77 -11.48 6.13 8.11
CA SER A 77 -10.44 6.39 9.12
C SER A 77 -10.81 7.57 10.03
N PRO A 78 -10.92 7.39 11.35
CA PRO A 78 -11.03 8.49 12.29
C PRO A 78 -9.65 9.15 12.55
N PRO A 79 -9.56 10.46 12.86
CA PRO A 79 -8.30 11.08 13.27
C PRO A 79 -7.65 10.32 14.43
N GLY A 80 -6.35 10.04 14.30
CA GLY A 80 -5.59 9.22 15.25
C GLY A 80 -5.47 7.73 14.89
N ASP A 81 -6.16 7.27 13.83
CA ASP A 81 -5.97 5.94 13.25
C ASP A 81 -4.50 5.76 12.81
N ARG A 82 -3.99 4.53 12.91
CA ARG A 82 -2.57 4.20 12.74
C ARG A 82 -2.36 3.12 11.70
N ILE A 83 -1.34 3.31 10.87
CA ILE A 83 -0.80 2.28 9.99
C ILE A 83 0.66 2.05 10.37
N ILE A 84 1.03 0.79 10.55
CA ILE A 84 2.42 0.36 10.57
C ILE A 84 2.68 -0.40 9.28
N LEU A 85 3.60 0.09 8.45
CA LEU A 85 4.08 -0.58 7.24
C LEU A 85 5.40 -1.26 7.56
N ASP A 86 5.46 -2.57 7.36
CA ASP A 86 6.66 -3.40 7.45
C ASP A 86 7.06 -3.81 6.02
N LEU A 87 8.05 -3.12 5.48
CA LEU A 87 8.56 -3.32 4.13
C LEU A 87 9.76 -4.27 4.18
N THR A 88 9.73 -5.31 3.36
CA THR A 88 10.82 -6.28 3.23
C THR A 88 11.18 -6.39 1.77
N ALA A 89 12.47 -6.35 1.42
CA ALA A 89 12.94 -6.48 0.04
C ALA A 89 13.77 -7.73 -0.17
N ASP A 90 13.79 -8.21 -1.42
CA ASP A 90 14.47 -9.42 -1.86
C ASP A 90 16.01 -9.31 -1.98
N GLY A 91 16.61 -8.29 -1.35
CA GLY A 91 18.04 -8.02 -1.40
C GLY A 91 18.50 -7.20 -2.62
N THR A 92 17.57 -6.71 -3.44
CA THR A 92 17.83 -5.67 -4.45
C THR A 92 17.32 -4.31 -3.96
N ASP A 93 17.92 -3.20 -4.42
CA ASP A 93 17.42 -1.87 -4.08
C ASP A 93 16.04 -1.66 -4.73
N ARG A 94 14.98 -1.62 -3.91
CA ARG A 94 13.59 -1.33 -4.35
C ARG A 94 13.15 0.03 -3.86
N THR A 95 12.32 0.71 -4.65
CA THR A 95 11.76 2.00 -4.28
C THR A 95 10.32 1.87 -3.82
N ALA A 96 10.04 2.29 -2.59
CA ALA A 96 8.68 2.55 -2.11
C ALA A 96 8.35 4.04 -2.25
N THR A 97 7.24 4.36 -2.91
CA THR A 97 6.73 5.73 -3.07
C THR A 97 5.37 5.89 -2.41
N PHE A 98 5.12 7.03 -1.79
CA PHE A 98 3.84 7.36 -1.16
C PHE A 98 2.94 8.14 -2.13
N GLY A 99 1.80 7.55 -2.46
CA GLY A 99 0.82 8.12 -3.39
C GLY A 99 -0.30 8.87 -2.68
N THR A 100 -1.53 8.37 -2.83
CA THR A 100 -2.76 9.05 -2.43
C THR A 100 -3.05 8.85 -0.94
N ASN A 101 -3.39 9.95 -0.25
CA ASN A 101 -3.78 10.01 1.16
C ASN A 101 -2.74 9.49 2.17
N ILE A 102 -1.47 9.38 1.76
CA ILE A 102 -0.34 9.04 2.61
C ILE A 102 0.83 9.96 2.27
N THR A 103 1.61 10.34 3.27
CA THR A 103 2.77 11.21 3.09
C THR A 103 3.90 10.74 3.99
N GLY A 104 4.99 10.30 3.37
CA GLY A 104 6.24 9.96 4.04
C GLY A 104 7.12 11.18 4.30
N LEU A 105 8.11 11.04 5.19
CA LEU A 105 9.18 12.01 5.38
C LEU A 105 10.13 12.03 4.19
N ALA A 106 10.39 10.85 3.61
CA ALA A 106 11.10 10.68 2.35
C ALA A 106 10.12 10.39 1.20
N GLU A 107 10.43 10.91 0.00
CA GLU A 107 9.62 10.63 -1.21
C GLU A 107 9.84 9.20 -1.74
N THR A 108 11.01 8.62 -1.45
CA THR A 108 11.42 7.28 -1.85
C THR A 108 12.21 6.61 -0.75
N ILE A 109 11.84 5.37 -0.40
CA ILE A 109 12.62 4.53 0.54
C ILE A 109 13.27 3.41 -0.26
N SER A 110 14.59 3.26 -0.10
CA SER A 110 15.35 2.16 -0.70
C SER A 110 15.26 0.94 0.21
N ALA A 111 14.35 0.02 -0.10
CA ALA A 111 14.27 -1.24 0.61
C ALA A 111 15.39 -2.15 0.10
N ASN A 112 16.56 -2.11 0.73
CA ASN A 112 17.58 -3.17 0.65
C ASN A 112 17.74 -3.93 1.97
N LYS A 113 16.92 -3.54 2.96
CA LYS A 113 16.76 -4.11 4.31
C LYS A 113 15.28 -4.03 4.69
N ASN A 114 14.93 -4.58 5.84
CA ASN A 114 13.59 -4.42 6.38
C ASN A 114 13.41 -2.99 6.90
N GLU A 115 12.33 -2.33 6.53
CA GLU A 115 12.01 -0.96 6.95
C GLU A 115 10.63 -0.95 7.61
N LEU A 116 10.54 -0.32 8.78
CA LEU A 116 9.29 -0.20 9.51
C LEU A 116 8.91 1.27 9.65
N LEU A 117 7.73 1.61 9.13
CA LEU A 117 7.21 2.97 9.08
C LEU A 117 5.89 3.05 9.85
N GLU A 118 5.72 4.11 10.63
CA GLU A 118 4.46 4.39 11.34
C GLU A 118 3.82 5.67 10.78
N PHE A 119 2.53 5.59 10.47
CA PHE A 119 1.71 6.69 10.01
C PHE A 119 0.51 6.91 10.92
N ILE A 120 0.15 8.17 11.14
CA ILE A 120 -1.06 8.57 11.88
C ILE A 120 -1.96 9.43 10.99
N TYR A 121 -3.25 9.10 10.97
CA TYR A 121 -4.25 9.89 10.26
C TYR A 121 -4.54 11.21 10.98
N ASN A 122 -4.37 12.34 10.30
CA ASN A 122 -4.59 13.66 10.87
C ASN A 122 -5.99 14.25 10.57
N GLY A 123 -6.90 13.46 10.00
CA GLY A 123 -8.20 13.94 9.51
C GLY A 123 -8.22 14.34 8.03
N THR A 124 -7.06 14.31 7.35
CA THR A 124 -6.98 14.51 5.88
C THR A 124 -6.17 13.40 5.22
N VAL A 125 -4.96 13.14 5.72
CA VAL A 125 -4.02 12.15 5.18
C VAL A 125 -3.32 11.40 6.32
N PHE A 126 -2.78 10.23 6.01
CA PHE A 126 -1.85 9.51 6.89
C PHE A 126 -0.46 10.16 6.78
N LYS A 127 0.01 10.76 7.88
CA LYS A 127 1.34 11.35 7.95
C LYS A 127 2.28 10.42 8.70
N GLU A 128 3.47 10.23 8.16
CA GLU A 128 4.53 9.51 8.85
C GLU A 128 4.90 10.22 10.15
N VAL A 129 5.12 9.42 11.20
CA VAL A 129 5.50 9.89 12.54
C VAL A 129 6.75 9.18 13.08
N ALA A 130 7.09 8.03 12.50
CA ALA A 130 8.30 7.28 12.84
C ALA A 130 8.75 6.40 11.66
N GLU A 131 10.06 6.22 11.57
CA GLU A 131 10.75 5.34 10.64
C GLU A 131 11.85 4.60 11.41
N MET A 132 12.01 3.30 11.16
CA MET A 132 13.02 2.46 11.77
C MET A 132 13.52 1.42 10.79
N ALA A 133 14.81 1.53 10.45
CA ALA A 133 15.54 0.47 9.77
C ALA A 133 15.69 -0.74 10.69
N VAL A 134 15.32 -1.92 10.19
CA VAL A 134 15.43 -3.20 10.88
C VAL A 134 16.51 -4.01 10.15
N ASP A 135 17.67 -4.14 10.81
CA ASP A 135 18.80 -4.97 10.35
C ASP A 135 18.52 -6.48 10.48
#